data_AF-A0A0N4YG10-F1
#
_entry.id   AF-A0A0N4YG10-F1
#
_cell.length_a   1.000
_cell.length_b   1.000
_cell.length_c   1.000
_cell.angle_alpha   90.00
_cell.angle_beta   90.00
_cell.angle_gamma   90.00
#
_symmetry.space_group_name_H-M   'P 1'
#
loop_
_entity.id
_entity.type
_entity.pdbx_description
1 polymer ?
#
loop_
_entity_poly.entity_id
_entity_poly.type
_entity_poly.pdbx_seq_one_letter_code
_entity_poly.pdbx_strand_id
1 'polypeptide(L)'
;MQSAAKAPFLARFKVQRCGVHELERLGLEAQSNEKGKPPPQSADLTELRKVNDGGTCWQAAIFKVGDDVRQDMLALQLMQLMKNVWAGLGLPVCVFPYRVVATSPGCGVIECVPNSKSRDQLGRQTDFGELASEIDFF
;
A
#
# COMPACT_ATOMS: atom_id res chain seq x y z
N MET A 1 5.94 -22.15 20.99
CA MET A 1 4.62 -22.43 20.36
C MET A 1 4.24 -21.23 19.50
N GLN A 2 4.79 -21.11 18.30
CA GLN A 2 4.26 -20.19 17.29
C GLN A 2 3.33 -21.02 16.42
N SER A 3 2.04 -20.98 16.74
CA SER A 3 1.02 -21.63 15.92
C SER A 3 1.00 -20.91 14.57
N ALA A 4 1.37 -21.64 13.52
CA ALA A 4 1.10 -21.23 12.15
C ALA A 4 -0.41 -21.01 11.99
N ALA A 5 -0.81 -19.81 11.56
CA ALA A 5 -1.81 -19.55 10.52
C ALA A 5 -2.36 -18.11 10.63
N LYS A 6 -1.70 -17.18 9.93
CA LYS A 6 -2.29 -16.01 9.26
C LYS A 6 -1.18 -15.29 8.50
N ALA A 7 -0.86 -15.84 7.32
CA ALA A 7 0.14 -15.25 6.46
C ALA A 7 -0.42 -13.92 5.90
N PRO A 8 0.30 -12.79 6.07
CA PRO A 8 -0.08 -11.56 5.39
C PRO A 8 -0.02 -11.77 3.88
N PHE A 9 -0.93 -11.14 3.13
CA PHE A 9 -0.94 -11.24 1.66
C PHE A 9 -0.53 -9.91 1.03
N LEU A 10 0.39 -9.96 0.06
CA LEU A 10 0.81 -8.81 -0.73
C LEU A 10 0.01 -8.77 -2.03
N ALA A 11 -0.61 -7.63 -2.31
CA ALA A 11 -1.29 -7.38 -3.58
C ALA A 11 -0.72 -6.11 -4.25
N ARG A 12 -0.70 -6.13 -5.59
CA ARG A 12 -0.28 -5.01 -6.44
C ARG A 12 -1.45 -4.53 -7.26
N PHE A 13 -1.64 -3.23 -7.27
CA PHE A 13 -2.72 -2.53 -7.96
C PHE A 13 -2.13 -1.56 -8.96
N LYS A 14 -2.75 -1.48 -10.13
CA LYS A 14 -2.52 -0.37 -11.04
C LYS A 14 -3.47 0.74 -10.64
N VAL A 15 -2.93 1.86 -10.19
CA VAL A 15 -3.69 2.99 -9.64
C VAL A 15 -3.53 4.21 -10.52
N GLN A 16 -4.60 4.97 -10.68
CA GLN A 16 -4.57 6.29 -11.30
C GLN A 16 -4.75 7.34 -10.20
N ARG A 17 -3.84 8.33 -10.15
CA ARG A 17 -4.01 9.44 -9.21
C ARG A 17 -5.05 10.40 -9.75
N CYS A 18 -6.13 10.61 -9.00
CA CYS A 18 -7.19 11.56 -9.28
C CYS A 18 -7.49 12.40 -8.04
N GLY A 19 -7.96 13.63 -8.25
CA GLY A 19 -8.43 14.49 -7.15
C GLY A 19 -9.82 14.07 -6.64
N VAL A 20 -10.23 14.57 -5.48
CA VAL A 20 -11.53 14.24 -4.86
C VAL A 20 -12.70 14.53 -5.81
N HIS A 21 -12.74 15.73 -6.40
CA HIS A 21 -13.80 16.12 -7.34
C HIS A 21 -13.84 15.25 -8.60
N GLU A 22 -12.67 14.83 -9.10
CA GLU A 22 -12.60 13.94 -10.25
C GLU A 22 -13.13 12.54 -9.89
N LEU A 23 -12.75 12.03 -8.71
CA LEU A 23 -13.24 10.75 -8.20
C LEU A 23 -14.76 10.75 -7.97
N GLU A 24 -15.30 11.82 -7.39
CA GLU A 24 -16.74 12.01 -7.20
C GLU A 24 -17.48 12.01 -8.54
N ARG A 25 -16.98 12.77 -9.52
CA ARG A 25 -17.54 12.79 -10.88
C ARG A 25 -17.54 11.40 -11.51
N LEU A 26 -16.41 10.71 -11.47
CA LEU A 26 -16.28 9.34 -12.01
C LEU A 26 -17.23 8.36 -11.31
N GLY A 27 -17.38 8.46 -10.00
CA GLY A 27 -18.29 7.64 -9.22
C GLY A 27 -19.76 7.87 -9.57
N LEU A 28 -20.16 9.12 -9.73
CA LEU A 28 -21.52 9.49 -10.15
C LEU A 28 -21.81 9.04 -11.59
N GLU A 29 -20.86 9.23 -12.52
CA GLU A 29 -20.97 8.74 -13.90
C GLU A 29 -21.15 7.23 -13.96
N ALA A 30 -20.37 6.48 -13.18
CA ALA A 30 -20.47 5.02 -13.09
C ALA A 30 -21.83 4.55 -12.54
N GLN A 31 -22.45 5.30 -11.62
CA GLN A 31 -23.77 4.97 -11.06
C GLN A 31 -24.93 5.39 -11.97
N SER A 32 -24.77 6.47 -12.73
CA SER A 32 -25.79 7.01 -13.65
C SER A 32 -25.96 6.19 -14.93
N ASN A 33 -25.06 5.23 -15.19
CA ASN A 33 -25.14 4.38 -16.38
C ASN A 33 -26.35 3.45 -16.28
N GLU A 34 -27.39 3.73 -17.08
CA GLU A 34 -28.52 2.82 -17.27
C GLU A 34 -28.03 1.41 -17.60
N LYS A 35 -28.67 0.38 -17.02
CA LYS A 35 -28.36 -1.05 -17.23
C LYS A 35 -28.16 -1.34 -18.73
N GLY A 36 -26.91 -1.37 -19.20
CA GLY A 36 -26.57 -1.77 -20.58
C GLY A 36 -25.52 -0.95 -21.32
N LYS A 37 -25.10 0.23 -20.84
CA LYS A 37 -24.01 0.99 -21.47
C LYS A 37 -22.67 0.67 -20.79
N PRO A 38 -21.55 0.51 -21.53
CA PRO A 38 -20.25 0.24 -20.92
C PRO A 38 -19.82 1.40 -20.01
N PRO A 39 -19.09 1.13 -18.92
CA PRO A 39 -18.57 2.18 -18.04
C PRO A 39 -17.75 3.20 -18.84
N PRO A 40 -17.70 4.48 -18.41
CA PRO A 40 -16.83 5.46 -19.04
C PRO A 40 -15.39 4.92 -19.10
N GLN A 41 -14.66 5.18 -20.19
CA GLN A 41 -13.34 4.59 -20.44
C GLN A 41 -12.34 4.80 -19.28
N SER A 42 -12.48 5.90 -18.54
CA SER A 42 -11.68 6.22 -17.34
C SER A 42 -12.02 5.38 -16.11
N ALA A 43 -13.18 4.72 -16.08
CA ALA A 43 -13.62 3.84 -14.99
C ALA A 43 -13.62 2.35 -15.39
N ASP A 44 -13.36 2.02 -16.66
CA ASP A 44 -13.20 0.65 -17.10
C ASP A 44 -11.86 0.08 -16.63
N LEU A 45 -11.91 -0.92 -15.73
CA LEU A 45 -10.74 -1.65 -15.23
C LEU A 45 -9.89 -2.26 -16.36
N THR A 46 -10.52 -2.63 -17.47
CA THR A 46 -9.86 -3.20 -18.66
C THR A 46 -9.05 -2.14 -19.39
N GLU A 47 -9.56 -0.92 -19.46
CA GLU A 47 -8.89 0.22 -20.10
C GLU A 47 -7.82 0.81 -19.17
N LEU A 48 -8.08 0.96 -17.87
CA LEU A 48 -7.07 1.33 -16.86
C LEU A 48 -5.84 0.40 -16.92
N ARG A 49 -6.06 -0.90 -17.17
CA ARG A 49 -4.97 -1.87 -17.36
C ARG A 49 -4.12 -1.59 -18.60
N LYS A 50 -4.70 -1.00 -19.66
CA LYS A 50 -4.02 -0.64 -20.92
C LYS A 50 -3.45 0.77 -20.93
N VAL A 51 -4.02 1.70 -20.18
CA VAL A 51 -3.56 3.09 -20.08
C VAL A 51 -2.15 3.13 -19.49
N ASN A 52 -1.17 3.52 -20.30
CA ASN A 52 0.22 3.70 -19.87
C ASN A 52 0.56 5.19 -19.86
N ASP A 53 -0.32 5.98 -19.24
CA ASP A 53 -0.21 7.43 -19.16
C ASP A 53 0.51 7.87 -17.86
N GLY A 54 1.07 9.09 -17.86
CA GLY A 54 1.83 9.67 -16.75
C GLY A 54 1.05 9.77 -15.42
N GLY A 55 -0.28 9.62 -15.45
CA GLY A 55 -1.15 9.58 -14.28
C GLY A 55 -1.32 8.19 -13.62
N THR A 56 -0.80 7.11 -14.21
CA THR A 56 -0.94 5.74 -13.70
C THR A 56 0.34 5.18 -13.09
N CYS A 57 0.26 4.51 -11.95
CA CYS A 57 1.41 3.84 -11.33
C CYS A 57 1.03 2.51 -10.67
N TRP A 58 2.03 1.65 -10.44
CA TRP A 58 1.85 0.44 -9.64
C TRP A 58 2.03 0.76 -8.16
N GLN A 59 1.09 0.31 -7.34
CA GLN A 59 1.15 0.42 -5.90
C GLN A 59 0.94 -0.95 -5.24
N ALA A 60 1.67 -1.22 -4.17
CA ALA A 60 1.57 -2.47 -3.43
C ALA A 60 1.03 -2.22 -2.02
N ALA A 61 0.24 -3.16 -1.52
CA ALA A 61 -0.24 -3.16 -0.14
C ALA A 61 -0.19 -4.58 0.43
N ILE A 62 0.09 -4.66 1.73
CA ILE A 62 0.03 -5.87 2.52
C ILE A 62 -1.28 -5.85 3.30
N PHE A 63 -1.98 -6.95 3.27
CA PHE A 63 -3.22 -7.13 4.01
C PHE A 63 -2.95 -8.12 5.14
N LYS A 64 -3.26 -7.69 6.35
CA LYS A 64 -3.06 -8.46 7.58
C LYS A 64 -4.41 -8.88 8.13
N VAL A 65 -4.54 -10.16 8.45
CA VAL A 65 -5.75 -10.76 9.03
C VAL A 65 -5.35 -11.49 10.30
N GLY A 66 -6.11 -11.27 11.37
CA GLY A 66 -5.78 -11.66 12.74
C GLY A 66 -4.53 -11.03 13.34
N ASP A 67 -4.12 -9.85 12.85
CA ASP A 67 -3.13 -9.00 13.50
C ASP A 67 -3.71 -7.60 13.70
N ASP A 68 -3.57 -7.06 14.91
CA ASP A 68 -4.14 -5.78 15.28
C ASP A 68 -3.16 -4.64 14.98
N VAL A 69 -3.32 -4.05 13.79
CA VAL A 69 -2.44 -2.99 13.31
C VAL A 69 -2.68 -1.61 13.95
N ARG A 70 -3.56 -1.50 14.97
CA ARG A 70 -3.82 -0.21 15.64
C ARG A 70 -2.59 0.33 16.37
N GLN A 71 -1.72 -0.56 16.87
CA GLN A 71 -0.44 -0.15 17.46
C GLN A 71 0.51 0.42 16.41
N ASP A 72 0.59 -0.18 15.22
CA ASP A 72 1.38 0.33 14.09
C ASP A 72 0.91 1.72 13.66
N MET A 73 -0.41 1.93 13.58
CA MET A 73 -1.00 3.24 13.27
C MET A 73 -0.53 4.33 14.25
N LEU A 74 -0.56 4.04 15.55
CA LEU A 74 -0.11 4.98 16.58
C LEU A 74 1.39 5.27 16.45
N ALA A 75 2.20 4.23 16.21
CA ALA A 75 3.65 4.38 16.02
C ALA A 75 3.98 5.26 14.81
N LEU A 76 3.26 5.09 13.69
CA LEU A 76 3.43 5.89 12.48
C LEU A 76 2.98 7.34 12.67
N GLN A 77 1.91 7.58 13.44
CA GLN A 77 1.50 8.93 13.82
C GLN A 77 2.60 9.63 14.65
N LEU A 78 3.17 8.93 15.62
CA LEU A 78 4.29 9.44 16.41
C LEU A 78 5.52 9.71 15.53
N MET A 79 5.86 8.79 14.62
CA MET A 79 6.95 8.98 13.66
C MET A 79 6.75 10.23 12.81
N GLN A 80 5.53 10.48 12.35
CA GLN A 80 5.19 11.68 11.58
C GLN A 80 5.33 12.97 12.42
N LEU A 81 4.90 12.94 13.69
CA LEU A 81 5.09 14.06 14.61
C LEU A 81 6.60 14.34 14.80
N MET A 82 7.39 13.31 15.07
CA MET A 82 8.84 13.46 15.27
C MET A 82 9.55 13.95 14.00
N LYS A 83 9.13 13.46 12.83
CA LYS A 83 9.60 13.97 11.53
C LYS A 83 9.43 15.49 11.42
N ASN A 84 8.27 16.00 11.82
CA ASN A 84 7.98 17.44 11.78
C ASN A 84 8.85 18.21 12.79
N VAL A 85 9.07 17.66 13.98
CA VAL A 85 9.95 18.27 15.00
C VAL A 85 11.39 18.36 14.49
N TRP A 86 11.95 17.26 13.97
CA TRP A 86 13.31 17.25 13.43
C TRP A 86 13.48 18.21 12.26
N ALA A 87 12.50 18.26 11.35
CA ALA A 87 12.50 19.22 10.25
C ALA A 87 12.47 20.68 10.76
N GLY A 88 11.67 20.98 11.79
CA GLY A 88 11.62 22.30 12.42
C GLY A 88 12.94 22.71 13.10
N LEU A 89 13.72 21.74 13.58
CA LEU A 89 15.04 21.95 14.17
C LEU A 89 16.19 21.93 13.12
N GLY A 90 15.89 21.66 11.85
CA GLY A 90 16.91 21.53 10.80
C GLY A 90 17.77 20.27 10.92
N LEU A 91 17.30 19.23 11.61
CA LEU A 91 18.05 17.98 11.75
C LEU A 91 17.86 17.09 10.51
N PRO A 92 18.93 16.55 9.92
CA PRO A 92 18.87 15.75 8.68
C PRO A 92 18.47 14.30 8.96
N VAL A 93 17.31 14.09 9.57
CA VAL A 93 16.78 12.74 9.88
C VAL A 93 15.86 12.26 8.76
N CYS A 94 16.17 11.10 8.19
CA CYS A 94 15.38 10.49 7.12
C CYS A 94 14.44 9.42 7.67
N VAL A 95 13.13 9.68 7.64
CA VAL A 95 12.09 8.71 7.96
C VAL A 95 10.98 8.69 6.91
N PHE A 96 10.46 7.49 6.64
CA PHE A 96 9.39 7.23 5.69
C PHE A 96 8.18 6.62 6.43
N PRO A 97 7.29 7.45 7.01
CA PRO A 97 6.07 6.96 7.63
C PRO A 97 5.10 6.49 6.53
N TYR A 98 5.06 5.18 6.30
CA TYR A 98 4.11 4.55 5.40
C TYR A 98 2.70 4.54 6.00
N ARG A 99 1.67 4.28 5.18
CA ARG A 99 0.28 4.26 5.66
C ARG A 99 -0.13 2.89 6.21
N VAL A 100 -0.86 2.91 7.32
CA VAL A 100 -1.53 1.75 7.90
C VAL A 100 -2.96 2.12 8.24
N VAL A 101 -3.90 1.24 7.94
CA VAL A 101 -5.32 1.41 8.23
C VAL A 101 -5.88 0.12 8.82
N ALA A 102 -6.35 0.18 10.07
CA ALA A 102 -7.17 -0.87 10.64
C ALA A 102 -8.55 -0.85 9.97
N THR A 103 -8.94 -1.97 9.36
CA THR A 103 -10.22 -2.10 8.64
C THR A 103 -11.29 -2.82 9.45
N SER A 104 -10.88 -3.60 10.45
CA SER A 104 -11.75 -4.33 11.39
C SER A 104 -10.90 -4.80 12.59
N PRO A 105 -11.48 -5.24 13.73
CA PRO A 105 -10.68 -5.83 14.81
C PRO A 105 -9.80 -6.99 14.30
N GLY A 106 -8.48 -6.85 14.48
CA GLY A 106 -7.49 -7.81 14.00
C GLY A 106 -7.32 -7.83 12.48
N CYS A 107 -7.83 -6.85 11.72
CA CYS A 107 -7.61 -6.76 10.28
C CYS A 107 -7.07 -5.38 9.91
N GLY A 108 -6.16 -5.35 8.94
CA GLY A 108 -5.56 -4.10 8.50
C GLY A 108 -4.95 -4.17 7.11
N VAL A 109 -4.71 -2.98 6.56
CA VAL A 109 -4.00 -2.78 5.31
C VAL A 109 -2.78 -1.90 5.58
N ILE A 110 -1.64 -2.33 5.10
CA ILE A 110 -0.34 -1.67 5.23
C ILE A 110 0.16 -1.33 3.83
N GLU A 111 0.55 -0.08 3.61
CA GLU A 111 1.23 0.34 2.40
C GLU A 111 2.62 -0.29 2.32
N CYS A 112 2.94 -0.93 1.19
CA CYS A 112 4.31 -1.34 0.92
C CYS A 112 5.17 -0.12 0.59
N VAL A 113 6.36 -0.05 1.19
CA VAL A 113 7.38 0.91 0.78
C VAL A 113 7.83 0.58 -0.65
N PRO A 114 7.78 1.54 -1.60
CA PRO A 114 8.20 1.29 -2.96
C PRO A 114 9.72 1.13 -3.04
N ASN A 115 10.19 0.25 -3.94
CA ASN A 115 11.62 0.03 -4.21
C ASN A 115 12.46 -0.38 -2.99
N SER A 116 11.84 -0.96 -1.95
CA SER A 116 12.54 -1.50 -0.79
C SER A 116 12.70 -3.02 -0.88
N LYS A 117 13.77 -3.53 -0.28
CA LYS A 117 13.96 -4.95 0.06
C LYS A 117 14.13 -5.04 1.57
N SER A 118 13.65 -6.13 2.17
CA SER A 118 13.92 -6.37 3.60
C SER A 118 15.41 -6.64 3.80
N ARG A 119 15.90 -6.37 5.01
CA ARG A 119 17.30 -6.66 5.37
C ARG A 119 17.64 -8.13 5.15
N ASP A 120 16.72 -9.01 5.51
CA ASP A 120 16.88 -10.45 5.36
C ASP A 120 17.04 -10.85 3.88
N GLN A 121 16.19 -10.32 3.00
CA GLN A 121 16.29 -10.54 1.55
C GLN A 121 17.63 -10.09 0.97
N LEU A 122 18.21 -9.01 1.49
CA LEU A 122 19.54 -8.55 1.09
C LEU A 122 20.62 -9.54 1.55
N GLY A 123 20.53 -10.05 2.78
CA GLY A 123 21.46 -11.05 3.32
C GLY A 123 21.48 -12.34 2.51
N ARG A 124 20.31 -12.87 2.16
CA ARG A 124 20.21 -14.08 1.31
C ARG A 124 20.68 -13.87 -0.13
N GLN A 125 20.68 -12.63 -0.63
CA GLN A 125 21.19 -12.31 -1.98
C GLN A 125 22.72 -12.18 -2.00
N THR A 126 23.33 -11.80 -0.88
CA THR A 126 24.79 -11.73 -0.76
C THR A 126 25.44 -13.07 -0.48
N ASP A 127 24.70 -13.99 0.15
CA ASP A 127 25.11 -15.37 0.33
C ASP A 127 24.73 -16.17 -0.93
N PHE A 128 25.71 -16.49 -1.79
CA PHE A 128 25.54 -17.41 -2.91
C PHE A 128 25.19 -18.82 -2.38
N GLY A 129 23.92 -19.07 -2.03
CA GLY A 129 23.52 -20.35 -1.45
C GLY A 129 22.06 -20.43 -1.04
N GLU A 130 21.24 -20.86 -2.01
CA GLU A 130 19.96 -21.56 -1.86
C GLU A 130 18.69 -20.83 -1.33
N LEU A 131 17.59 -21.25 -1.97
CA LEU A 131 16.23 -20.75 -1.88
C LEU A 131 15.59 -21.03 -0.52
N ALA A 132 15.04 -19.98 0.09
CA ALA A 132 13.80 -20.10 0.86
C ALA A 132 12.98 -18.83 0.63
N SER A 133 11.82 -19.00 -0.02
CA SER A 133 10.82 -17.96 -0.19
C SER A 133 9.91 -17.93 1.04
N GLU A 134 10.35 -17.26 2.09
CA GLU A 134 9.42 -16.67 3.06
C GLU A 134 9.27 -15.18 2.72
N ILE A 135 8.02 -14.71 2.71
CA ILE A 135 7.69 -13.31 2.45
C ILE A 135 8.08 -12.50 3.69
N ASP A 136 9.36 -12.16 3.80
CA ASP A 136 9.85 -11.25 4.84
C ASP A 136 9.65 -9.81 4.37
N PHE A 137 8.55 -9.22 4.81
CA PHE A 137 8.14 -7.83 4.52
C PHE A 137 8.09 -6.96 5.78
N PHE A 138 9.13 -7.06 6.60
CA PHE A 138 9.50 -6.05 7.60
C PHE A 138 11.01 -5.77 7.53
#